data_AF-A0A2I7K7Y7-F1
#
_entry.id   AF-A0A2I7K7Y7-F1
#
_cell.length_a   1.000
_cell.length_b   1.000
_cell.length_c   1.000
_cell.angle_alpha   90.00
_cell.angle_beta   90.00
_cell.angle_gamma   90.00
#
_symmetry.space_group_name_H-M   'P 1'
#
loop_
_entity.id
_entity.type
_entity.pdbx_description
1 polymer ?
#
loop_
_entity_poly.entity_id
_entity_poly.type
_entity_poly.pdbx_seq_one_letter_code
_entity_poly.pdbx_strand_id
1 'polypeptide(L)'
;MNIDWIWGLIGGALIGTGGAVYLLGNGRIMGASGILGGLIDGSGRNSAAERLAFIAGVVLIPLVMWLTIAEAPDTHLTPNTAVIVAAGLLVGLGTRIANGCTSGHGVCGISRLSLRGLIATVIYILAGALTLALFRHVWSLI
;
A
#
# COMPACT_ATOMS: atom_id res chain seq x y z
N MET A 1 3.67 -29.70 4.23
CA MET A 1 2.51 -28.95 4.76
C MET A 1 2.75 -27.49 4.45
N ASN A 2 1.86 -26.83 3.71
CA ASN A 2 2.09 -25.45 3.26
C ASN A 2 2.18 -24.50 4.46
N ILE A 3 3.37 -23.94 4.66
CA ILE A 3 3.70 -22.94 5.70
C ILE A 3 3.11 -21.56 5.32
N ASP A 4 2.50 -21.44 4.14
CA ASP A 4 2.02 -20.18 3.54
C ASP A 4 1.08 -19.38 4.44
N TRP A 5 0.20 -20.04 5.20
CA TRP A 5 -0.72 -19.36 6.11
C TRP A 5 -0.01 -18.76 7.33
N ILE A 6 1.10 -19.37 7.79
CA ILE A 6 1.94 -18.85 8.88
C ILE A 6 2.61 -17.57 8.41
N TRP A 7 3.19 -17.55 7.21
CA TRP A 7 3.78 -16.35 6.63
C TRP A 7 2.75 -15.23 6.44
N GLY A 8 1.53 -15.56 6.00
CA GLY A 8 0.42 -14.62 5.92
C GLY A 8 0.05 -14.01 7.28
N LEU A 9 -0.02 -14.85 8.33
CA LEU A 9 -0.29 -14.40 9.70
C LEU A 9 0.82 -13.49 10.24
N ILE A 10 2.09 -13.89 10.07
CA ILE A 10 3.26 -13.10 10.49
C ILE A 10 3.29 -11.75 9.76
N GLY A 11 3.10 -11.74 8.44
CA GLY A 11 3.04 -10.51 7.66
C GLY A 11 1.91 -9.59 8.09
N GLY A 12 0.71 -10.15 8.31
CA GLY A 12 -0.44 -9.40 8.82
C GLY A 12 -0.18 -8.79 10.21
N ALA A 13 0.43 -9.56 11.11
CA ALA A 13 0.82 -9.09 12.44
C ALA A 13 1.86 -7.96 12.37
N LEU A 14 2.87 -8.06 11.49
CA LEU A 14 3.86 -7.01 11.29
C LEU A 14 3.25 -5.71 10.75
N ILE A 15 2.36 -5.80 9.76
CA ILE A 15 1.67 -4.63 9.20
C ILE A 15 0.74 -4.00 10.25
N GLY A 16 -0.03 -4.83 10.96
CA GLY A 16 -0.96 -4.38 11.99
C GLY A 16 -0.26 -3.71 13.17
N THR A 17 0.85 -4.30 13.66
CA THR A 17 1.68 -3.70 14.72
C THR A 17 2.34 -2.41 14.27
N GLY A 18 2.86 -2.35 13.03
CA GLY A 18 3.38 -1.10 12.45
C GLY A 18 2.32 0.01 12.40
N GLY A 19 1.10 -0.32 11.97
CA GLY A 19 -0.03 0.60 11.98
C GLY A 19 -0.45 1.04 13.40
N ALA A 20 -0.41 0.13 14.37
CA ALA A 20 -0.71 0.42 15.77
C ALA A 20 0.34 1.34 16.41
N VAL A 21 1.63 1.09 16.18
CA VAL A 21 2.72 1.96 16.66
C VAL A 21 2.58 3.36 16.08
N TYR A 22 2.27 3.49 14.79
CA TYR A 22 2.07 4.81 14.18
C TYR A 22 0.84 5.53 14.74
N LEU A 23 -0.25 4.80 15.01
CA LEU A 23 -1.46 5.36 15.60
C LEU A 23 -1.30 5.76 17.07
N LEU A 24 -0.70 4.89 17.89
CA LEU A 24 -0.55 5.10 19.33
C LEU A 24 0.63 6.02 19.66
N GLY A 25 1.73 5.93 18.91
CA GLY A 25 2.92 6.74 19.12
C GLY A 25 2.77 8.16 18.56
N ASN A 26 2.31 8.29 17.31
CA ASN A 26 2.23 9.59 16.64
C ASN A 26 0.81 10.19 16.66
N GLY A 27 -0.19 9.46 17.18
CA GLY A 27 -1.58 9.90 17.20
C GLY A 27 -2.24 9.95 15.82
N ARG A 28 -1.65 9.28 14.81
CA ARG A 28 -2.01 9.45 13.40
C ARG A 28 -2.33 8.14 12.71
N ILE A 29 -3.30 8.19 11.81
CA ILE A 29 -3.67 7.04 11.00
C ILE A 29 -2.56 6.77 9.98
N MET A 30 -2.04 5.54 9.95
CA MET A 30 -1.07 5.12 8.94
C MET A 30 -1.71 5.13 7.55
N GLY A 31 -1.15 5.91 6.64
CA GLY A 31 -1.60 5.98 5.25
C GLY A 31 -0.50 6.48 4.32
N ALA A 32 0.05 5.58 3.51
CA ALA A 32 1.23 5.84 2.68
C ALA A 32 1.06 7.04 1.75
N SER A 33 -0.05 7.10 0.98
CA SER A 33 -0.32 8.22 0.07
C SER A 33 -0.51 9.57 0.80
N GLY A 34 -1.07 9.56 2.01
CA GLY A 34 -1.24 10.78 2.81
C GLY A 34 0.07 11.24 3.46
N ILE A 35 0.93 10.29 3.82
CA ILE A 35 2.28 10.54 4.34
C ILE A 35 3.13 11.20 3.25
N LEU A 36 3.21 10.57 2.07
CA LEU A 36 3.96 11.06 0.92
C LEU A 36 3.38 12.36 0.36
N GLY A 37 2.07 12.41 0.14
CA GLY A 37 1.38 13.61 -0.36
C GLY A 37 1.58 14.82 0.55
N GLY A 38 1.54 14.60 1.87
CA GLY A 38 1.78 15.66 2.86
C GLY A 38 3.21 16.20 2.90
N LEU A 39 4.20 15.41 2.46
CA LEU A 39 5.57 15.91 2.29
C LEU A 39 5.69 16.75 1.02
N ILE A 40 5.02 16.33 -0.06
CA ILE A 40 5.04 17.00 -1.37
C ILE A 40 4.30 18.33 -1.31
N ASP A 41 3.10 18.38 -0.71
CA ASP A 41 2.30 19.59 -0.58
C ASP A 41 2.76 20.53 0.56
N GLY A 42 3.74 20.09 1.36
CA GLY A 42 4.29 20.85 2.48
C GLY A 42 3.43 20.90 3.75
N SER A 43 2.22 20.34 3.75
CA SER A 43 1.33 20.30 4.91
C SER A 43 1.87 19.45 6.07
N GLY A 44 2.75 18.50 5.76
CA GLY A 44 3.35 17.54 6.69
C GLY A 44 4.68 17.98 7.30
N ARG A 45 5.16 19.21 7.03
CA ARG A 45 6.51 19.69 7.42
C ARG A 45 6.81 19.57 8.91
N ASN A 46 5.84 19.84 9.78
CA ASN A 46 6.02 19.73 11.24
C ASN A 46 6.31 18.30 11.72
N SER A 47 5.94 17.30 10.91
CA SER A 47 6.16 15.87 11.15
C SER A 47 7.08 15.25 10.10
N ALA A 48 7.92 16.06 9.45
CA ALA A 48 8.69 15.61 8.30
C ALA A 48 9.63 14.45 8.65
N ALA A 49 10.29 14.51 9.82
CA ALA A 49 11.20 13.46 10.28
C ALA A 49 10.52 12.08 10.35
N GLU A 50 9.34 12.01 10.95
CA GLU A 50 8.56 10.77 11.12
C GLU A 50 8.06 10.23 9.78
N ARG A 51 7.56 11.12 8.92
CA ARG A 51 7.06 10.78 7.58
C ARG A 51 8.20 10.28 6.68
N LEU A 52 9.36 10.91 6.75
CA LEU A 52 10.56 10.50 6.03
C LEU A 52 11.08 9.16 6.55
N ALA A 53 11.11 8.96 7.87
CA ALA A 53 11.49 7.67 8.46
C ALA A 53 10.56 6.54 7.99
N PHE A 54 9.24 6.78 7.93
CA PHE A 54 8.28 5.81 7.40
C PHE A 54 8.55 5.48 5.92
N ILE A 55 8.72 6.49 5.06
CA ILE A 55 9.01 6.27 3.63
C ILE A 55 10.36 5.57 3.44
N ALA A 56 11.38 5.98 4.18
CA ALA A 56 12.68 5.34 4.16
C ALA A 56 12.56 3.86 4.57
N GLY A 57 11.79 3.53 5.61
CA GLY A 57 11.55 2.13 5.99
C GLY A 57 10.87 1.32 4.88
N VAL A 58 9.84 1.86 4.23
CA VAL A 58 9.11 1.20 3.13
C VAL A 58 10.01 0.94 1.91
N VAL A 59 11.02 1.79 1.66
CA VAL A 59 11.93 1.65 0.51
C VAL A 59 13.17 0.84 0.86
N LEU A 60 13.81 1.12 1.99
CA LEU A 60 15.08 0.53 2.39
C LEU A 60 14.93 -0.93 2.82
N ILE A 61 13.86 -1.31 3.50
CA ILE A 61 13.71 -2.70 3.98
C ILE A 61 13.58 -3.68 2.80
N PRO A 62 12.70 -3.48 1.80
CA PRO A 62 12.67 -4.35 0.63
C PRO A 62 13.99 -4.33 -0.15
N LEU A 63 14.68 -3.19 -0.22
CA LEU A 63 15.99 -3.10 -0.88
C LEU A 63 17.06 -3.93 -0.17
N VAL A 64 17.14 -3.85 1.16
CA VAL A 64 18.06 -4.67 1.96
C VAL A 64 17.70 -6.15 1.85
N MET A 65 16.41 -6.51 1.88
CA MET A 65 15.95 -7.88 1.67
C MET A 65 16.36 -8.40 0.28
N TRP A 66 16.20 -7.58 -0.76
CA TRP A 66 16.62 -7.94 -2.12
C TRP A 66 18.13 -8.20 -2.23
N LEU A 67 18.97 -7.47 -1.48
CA LEU A 67 20.42 -7.65 -1.48
C LEU A 67 20.89 -8.84 -0.61
N THR A 68 20.11 -9.24 0.39
CA THR A 68 20.51 -10.23 1.40
C THR A 68 19.93 -11.61 1.18
N ILE A 69 18.80 -11.71 0.46
CA ILE A 69 18.14 -12.98 0.17
C ILE A 69 18.71 -13.54 -1.13
N ALA A 70 19.15 -14.81 -1.09
CA ALA A 70 19.79 -15.48 -2.22
C ALA A 70 18.84 -15.70 -3.42
N GLU A 71 17.54 -15.85 -3.17
CA GLU A 71 16.52 -15.96 -4.20
C GLU A 71 15.51 -14.82 -4.05
N ALA A 72 15.58 -13.86 -4.97
CA ALA A 72 14.60 -12.78 -5.00
C ALA A 72 13.20 -13.35 -5.29
N PRO A 73 12.16 -12.95 -4.55
CA PRO A 73 10.79 -13.38 -4.85
C PRO A 73 10.42 -12.97 -6.27
N ASP A 74 9.89 -13.91 -7.06
CA ASP A 74 9.39 -13.61 -8.39
C ASP A 74 8.11 -12.78 -8.25
N THR A 75 8.17 -11.52 -8.69
CA THR A 75 7.06 -10.56 -8.55
C THR A 75 6.09 -10.63 -9.73
N HIS A 76 6.40 -11.43 -10.75
CA HIS A 76 5.61 -11.54 -12.00
C HIS A 76 5.20 -10.17 -12.56
N LEU A 77 6.12 -9.19 -12.49
CA LEU A 77 5.88 -7.85 -12.99
C LEU A 77 5.87 -7.86 -14.53
N THR A 78 4.94 -7.14 -15.16
CA THR A 78 4.93 -6.98 -16.61
C THR A 78 6.21 -6.29 -17.09
N PRO A 79 6.86 -6.74 -18.19
CA PRO A 79 8.03 -6.06 -18.73
C PRO A 79 7.67 -4.71 -19.40
N ASN A 80 6.38 -4.43 -19.60
CA ASN A 80 5.94 -3.20 -20.24
C ASN A 80 6.00 -2.00 -19.29
N THR A 81 7.08 -1.22 -19.39
CA THR A 81 7.32 -0.02 -18.57
C THR A 81 6.22 1.03 -18.73
N ALA A 82 5.61 1.17 -19.91
CA ALA A 82 4.55 2.14 -20.13
C ALA A 82 3.30 1.80 -19.30
N VAL A 83 2.97 0.50 -19.17
CA VAL A 83 1.87 0.04 -18.31
C VAL A 83 2.17 0.31 -16.84
N ILE A 84 3.41 0.07 -16.39
CA ILE A 84 3.83 0.34 -14.99
C ILE A 84 3.70 1.83 -14.66
N VAL A 85 4.22 2.70 -15.53
CA VAL A 85 4.16 4.16 -15.33
C VAL A 85 2.71 4.65 -15.34
N ALA A 86 1.90 4.20 -16.30
CA ALA A 86 0.48 4.56 -16.36
C ALA A 86 -0.28 4.08 -15.11
N ALA A 87 -0.06 2.84 -14.68
CA ALA A 87 -0.67 2.29 -13.47
C ALA A 87 -0.28 3.10 -12.23
N GLY A 88 1.01 3.45 -12.07
CA GLY A 88 1.49 4.26 -10.96
C GLY A 88 0.84 5.65 -10.91
N LEU A 89 0.73 6.33 -12.06
CA LEU A 89 0.07 7.64 -12.16
C LEU A 89 -1.43 7.55 -11.83
N LEU A 90 -2.12 6.55 -12.37
CA LEU A 90 -3.55 6.33 -12.10
C LEU A 90 -3.82 6.02 -10.63
N VAL A 91 -3.00 5.17 -10.00
CA VAL A 91 -3.10 4.87 -8.56
C VAL A 91 -2.77 6.11 -7.73
N GLY A 92 -1.74 6.87 -8.09
CA GLY A 92 -1.38 8.12 -7.42
C GLY A 92 -2.53 9.13 -7.44
N LEU A 93 -3.09 9.39 -8.62
CA LEU A 93 -4.23 10.28 -8.79
C LEU A 93 -5.46 9.77 -8.02
N GLY A 94 -5.80 8.49 -8.17
CA GLY A 94 -6.96 7.87 -7.51
C GLY A 94 -6.88 7.93 -5.99
N THR A 95 -5.71 7.67 -5.40
CA THR A 95 -5.53 7.77 -3.93
C THR A 95 -5.61 9.21 -3.43
N ARG A 96 -5.22 10.20 -4.24
CA ARG A 96 -5.41 11.62 -3.91
C ARG A 96 -6.89 12.03 -3.96
N ILE A 97 -7.61 11.64 -5.01
CA ILE A 97 -9.05 11.94 -5.14
C ILE A 97 -9.85 11.28 -4.01
N ALA A 98 -9.53 10.04 -3.66
CA ALA A 98 -10.17 9.35 -2.54
C ALA A 98 -9.75 9.87 -1.15
N ASN A 99 -8.76 10.77 -1.11
CA ASN A 99 -8.13 11.29 0.11
C ASN A 99 -7.70 10.15 1.05
N GLY A 100 -7.06 9.12 0.48
CA GLY A 100 -6.56 7.96 1.21
C GLY A 100 -6.18 6.80 0.27
N CYS A 101 -5.53 5.79 0.83
CA CYS A 101 -5.08 4.59 0.13
C CYS A 101 -5.52 3.34 0.90
N THR A 102 -5.16 2.15 0.40
CA THR A 102 -5.52 0.86 1.01
C THR A 102 -4.98 0.69 2.43
N SER A 103 -3.78 1.22 2.74
CA SER A 103 -3.25 1.19 4.12
C SER A 103 -4.10 2.04 5.08
N GLY A 104 -4.59 3.21 4.63
CA GLY A 104 -5.41 4.09 5.45
C GLY A 104 -6.86 3.63 5.59
N HIS A 105 -7.51 3.29 4.47
CA HIS A 105 -8.93 2.89 4.44
C HIS A 105 -9.15 1.41 4.78
N GLY A 106 -8.30 0.53 4.25
CA GLY A 106 -8.38 -0.92 4.45
C GLY A 106 -7.82 -1.32 5.80
N VAL A 107 -6.49 -1.29 5.94
CA VAL A 107 -5.81 -1.78 7.14
C VAL A 107 -6.28 -1.00 8.37
N CYS A 108 -6.01 0.30 8.43
CA CYS A 108 -6.34 1.09 9.62
C CYS A 108 -7.82 1.47 9.72
N GLY A 109 -8.50 1.65 8.58
CA GLY A 109 -9.90 2.10 8.55
C GLY A 109 -10.90 1.02 8.93
N ILE A 110 -10.68 -0.22 8.51
CA ILE A 110 -11.54 -1.36 8.90
C ILE A 110 -11.31 -1.71 10.37
N SER A 111 -10.06 -1.71 10.86
CA SER A 111 -9.77 -1.97 12.27
C SER A 111 -10.42 -0.99 13.23
N ARG A 112 -10.71 0.25 12.79
CA ARG A 112 -11.45 1.25 13.57
C ARG A 112 -12.96 1.29 13.27
N LEU A 113 -13.48 0.31 12.54
CA LEU A 113 -14.89 0.23 12.14
C LEU A 113 -15.40 1.50 11.42
N SER A 114 -14.53 2.15 10.64
CA SER A 114 -14.94 3.35 9.89
C SER A 114 -15.76 2.97 8.66
N LEU A 115 -17.00 3.46 8.58
CA LEU A 115 -17.88 3.21 7.44
C LEU A 115 -17.26 3.68 6.12
N ARG A 116 -16.60 4.85 6.15
CA ARG A 116 -15.86 5.38 4.99
C ARG A 116 -14.74 4.44 4.54
N GLY A 117 -13.97 3.88 5.47
CA GLY A 117 -12.89 2.95 5.15
C GLY A 117 -13.40 1.64 4.55
N LEU A 118 -14.50 1.13 5.09
CA LEU A 118 -15.14 -0.10 4.61
C LEU A 118 -15.68 0.06 3.18
N ILE A 119 -16.44 1.13 2.92
CA ILE A 119 -16.97 1.42 1.57
C ILE A 119 -15.83 1.62 0.57
N ALA A 120 -14.81 2.42 0.92
CA ALA A 120 -13.67 2.64 0.04
C ALA A 120 -12.95 1.32 -0.30
N THR A 121 -12.77 0.44 0.69
CA THR A 121 -12.09 -0.85 0.49
C THR A 121 -12.89 -1.77 -0.43
N VAL A 122 -14.21 -1.86 -0.26
CA VAL A 122 -15.07 -2.63 -1.16
C VAL A 122 -14.95 -2.13 -2.59
N ILE A 123 -15.02 -0.81 -2.80
CA ILE A 123 -14.90 -0.21 -4.14
C ILE A 123 -13.53 -0.50 -4.77
N TYR A 124 -12.43 -0.35 -4.01
CA TYR A 124 -11.09 -0.64 -4.53
C TYR A 124 -10.91 -2.11 -4.93
N ILE A 125 -11.39 -3.04 -4.10
CA ILE A 125 -11.30 -4.47 -4.39
C ILE A 125 -12.13 -4.82 -5.64
N LEU A 126 -13.37 -4.30 -5.73
CA LEU A 126 -14.23 -4.52 -6.90
C LEU A 126 -13.64 -3.93 -8.18
N ALA A 127 -13.11 -2.71 -8.12
CA ALA A 127 -12.48 -2.07 -9.26
C ALA A 127 -11.22 -2.85 -9.72
N GLY A 128 -10.40 -3.33 -8.77
CA GLY A 128 -9.25 -4.17 -9.07
C GLY A 128 -9.63 -5.50 -9.72
N ALA A 129 -10.62 -6.19 -9.16
CA ALA A 129 -11.14 -7.45 -9.72
C ALA A 129 -11.71 -7.26 -11.14
N LEU A 130 -12.50 -6.20 -11.35
CA LEU A 130 -13.07 -5.88 -12.66
C LEU A 130 -11.97 -5.53 -13.67
N THR A 131 -10.99 -4.73 -13.27
CA THR A 131 -9.84 -4.38 -14.12
C THR A 131 -9.09 -5.64 -14.53
N LEU A 132 -8.81 -6.53 -13.57
CA LEU A 132 -8.11 -7.78 -13.84
C LEU A 132 -8.92 -8.70 -14.78
N ALA A 133 -10.23 -8.81 -14.58
CA ALA A 133 -11.11 -9.58 -15.46
C ALA A 133 -11.14 -9.01 -16.89
N LEU A 134 -11.23 -7.69 -17.04
CA LEU A 134 -11.23 -7.02 -18.34
C LEU A 134 -9.90 -7.20 -19.07
N PHE A 135 -8.78 -6.91 -18.41
CA PHE A 135 -7.46 -7.00 -19.04
C PHE A 135 -7.08 -8.43 -19.41
N ARG A 136 -7.48 -9.42 -18.60
CA ARG A 136 -7.20 -10.84 -18.84
C ARG A 136 -8.12 -11.46 -19.90
N HIS A 137 -9.43 -11.27 -19.78
CA HIS A 137 -10.39 -11.99 -20.62
C HIS A 137 -10.82 -11.22 -21.87
N VAL A 138 -10.91 -9.89 -21.81
CA VAL A 138 -11.40 -9.08 -22.94
C VAL A 138 -10.24 -8.60 -23.81
N TRP A 139 -9.17 -8.11 -23.18
CA TRP A 139 -8.03 -7.55 -23.90
C TRP A 139 -6.82 -8.49 -24.05
N SER A 140 -6.79 -9.61 -23.31
CA SER A 140 -5.67 -10.58 -23.32
C SER A 140 -4.28 -9.93 -23.24
N LEU A 141 -4.17 -8.84 -22.46
CA LEU A 141 -2.92 -8.07 -22.28
C LEU A 141 -1.98 -8.71 -21.24
N ILE A 142 -2.53 -9.58 -20.40
CA ILE A 142 -1.91 -10.29 -19.26
C ILE A 142 -2.66 -11.60 -19.05
#